data_AF-A0A8H6ZVI3-F1
#
_entry.id   AF-A0A8H6ZVI3-F1
#
_cell.length_a   1.000
_cell.length_b   1.000
_cell.length_c   1.000
_cell.angle_alpha   90.00
_cell.angle_beta   90.00
_cell.angle_gamma   90.00
#
_symmetry.space_group_name_H-M   'P 1'
#
loop_
_entity.id
_entity.type
_entity.pdbx_description
1 polymer ?
#
loop_
_entity_poly.entity_id
_entity_poly.type
_entity_poly.pdbx_seq_one_letter_code
_entity_poly.pdbx_strand_id
1 'polypeptide(L)'
;MPVATVIVDAVLFDMDGTLLDSTAGVVGAWEKFKETYPGIDIHKILDTAHGVRTVDNLKNYCGLTDPDELEREALRFETAIVETSTNNGRQGIVKLPGVSAIIEELEPTLADPQQCWAICTSATRAYATAALGIAGIPIPKVFVAAEDVEKGKPFPDPYLLGAKLCGVGPEKCIVIEDAPSGIRSGKTAGCQTIGLLTTHKLSQVQEAAPDFVVPNLSSVTMKRTDDGKVKITITME
;
A
#
# COMPACT_ATOMS: atom_id res chain seq x y z
N MET A 1 -17.38 20.24 -9.06
CA MET A 1 -18.48 19.28 -8.82
C MET A 1 -17.86 17.90 -8.66
N PRO A 2 -18.39 17.01 -7.80
CA PRO A 2 -17.84 15.66 -7.67
C PRO A 2 -17.98 14.92 -9.00
N VAL A 3 -16.95 14.16 -9.36
CA VAL A 3 -16.90 13.38 -10.60
C VAL A 3 -17.53 12.01 -10.38
N ALA A 4 -17.45 11.48 -9.16
CA ALA A 4 -18.12 10.26 -8.75
C ALA A 4 -18.40 10.25 -7.24
N THR A 5 -19.35 9.42 -6.84
CA THR A 5 -19.61 9.09 -5.43
C THR A 5 -19.89 7.60 -5.32
N VAL A 6 -19.24 6.95 -4.37
CA VAL A 6 -19.34 5.51 -4.12
C VAL A 6 -19.67 5.30 -2.64
N ILE A 7 -20.46 4.27 -2.33
CA ILE A 7 -20.73 3.86 -0.94
C ILE A 7 -20.27 2.42 -0.81
N VAL A 8 -19.41 2.16 0.18
CA VAL A 8 -18.81 0.84 0.44
C VAL A 8 -18.90 0.50 1.92
N ASP A 9 -18.83 -0.78 2.25
CA ASP A 9 -18.82 -1.22 3.65
C ASP A 9 -17.40 -1.17 4.25
N ALA A 10 -16.34 -1.27 3.43
CA ALA A 10 -14.97 -1.11 3.88
C ALA A 10 -14.01 -0.50 2.84
N VAL A 11 -12.97 0.19 3.34
CA VAL A 11 -11.86 0.74 2.53
C VAL A 11 -10.57 -0.01 2.84
N LEU A 12 -9.93 -0.58 1.83
CA LEU A 12 -8.68 -1.33 1.98
C LEU A 12 -7.53 -0.53 1.37
N PHE A 13 -6.65 0.00 2.21
CA PHE A 13 -5.51 0.80 1.77
C PHE A 13 -4.28 -0.09 1.56
N ASP A 14 -3.56 0.13 0.46
CA ASP A 14 -2.13 -0.12 0.45
C ASP A 14 -1.37 0.86 1.37
N MET A 15 -0.08 0.64 1.63
CA MET A 15 0.75 1.47 2.48
C MET A 15 1.80 2.30 1.71
N ASP A 16 2.79 1.65 1.09
CA ASP A 16 3.95 2.30 0.46
C ASP A 16 3.56 2.88 -0.90
N GLY A 17 3.59 4.21 -1.03
CA GLY A 17 3.09 4.92 -2.21
C GLY A 17 1.62 5.33 -2.07
N THR A 18 0.88 4.78 -1.10
CA THR A 18 -0.55 5.08 -0.89
C THR A 18 -0.81 5.94 0.34
N LEU A 19 -0.37 5.51 1.52
CA LEU A 19 -0.51 6.25 2.78
C LEU A 19 0.75 7.03 3.15
N LEU A 20 1.91 6.53 2.75
CA LEU A 20 3.21 7.15 2.97
C LEU A 20 4.08 7.02 1.73
N ASP A 21 5.01 7.95 1.57
CA ASP A 21 6.08 7.87 0.59
C ASP A 21 7.35 7.32 1.28
N SER A 22 7.75 6.12 0.90
CA SER A 22 8.97 5.43 1.33
C SER A 22 10.02 5.35 0.23
N THR A 23 9.80 5.99 -0.92
CA THR A 23 10.64 5.88 -2.13
C THR A 23 12.10 6.17 -1.83
N ALA A 24 12.37 7.20 -1.02
CA ALA A 24 13.71 7.58 -0.63
C ALA A 24 14.47 6.47 0.11
N GLY A 25 13.78 5.75 1.00
CA GLY A 25 14.32 4.60 1.73
C GLY A 25 14.49 3.38 0.82
N VAL A 26 13.50 3.10 -0.06
CA VAL A 26 13.58 1.98 -1.01
C VAL A 26 14.77 2.13 -1.95
N VAL A 27 15.01 3.34 -2.48
CA VAL A 27 16.19 3.65 -3.30
C VAL A 27 17.48 3.40 -2.52
N GLY A 28 17.57 3.90 -1.28
CA GLY A 28 18.75 3.70 -0.44
C GLY A 28 19.01 2.24 -0.05
N ALA A 29 17.95 1.46 0.17
CA ALA A 29 18.04 0.04 0.42
C ALA A 29 18.59 -0.71 -0.80
N TRP A 30 18.09 -0.41 -2.00
CA TRP A 30 18.61 -1.01 -3.24
C TRP A 30 20.05 -0.60 -3.54
N GLU A 31 20.44 0.65 -3.27
CA GLU A 31 21.84 1.09 -3.36
C GLU A 31 22.75 0.27 -2.43
N LYS A 32 22.35 0.09 -1.16
CA LYS A 32 23.08 -0.74 -0.19
C LYS A 32 23.13 -2.20 -0.63
N PHE A 33 22.05 -2.72 -1.21
CA PHE A 33 21.99 -4.11 -1.69
C PHE A 33 22.86 -4.36 -2.92
N LYS A 34 23.13 -3.34 -3.73
CA LYS A 34 24.05 -3.45 -4.87
C LYS A 34 25.48 -3.80 -4.46
N GLU A 35 25.88 -3.49 -3.22
CA GLU A 35 27.18 -3.91 -2.68
C GLU A 35 27.26 -5.43 -2.50
N THR A 36 26.16 -6.07 -2.12
CA THR A 36 26.05 -7.53 -1.96
C THR A 36 25.73 -8.23 -3.28
N TYR A 37 24.88 -7.60 -4.10
CA TYR A 37 24.36 -8.14 -5.36
C TYR A 37 24.72 -7.19 -6.52
N PRO A 38 25.98 -7.19 -7.00
CA PRO A 38 26.47 -6.20 -7.97
C PRO A 38 25.80 -6.28 -9.35
N GLY A 39 25.10 -7.39 -9.66
CA GLY A 39 24.39 -7.59 -10.91
C GLY A 39 23.02 -6.92 -10.99
N ILE A 40 22.53 -6.29 -9.92
CA ILE A 40 21.20 -5.67 -9.92
C ILE A 40 21.17 -4.35 -10.70
N ASP A 41 20.11 -4.17 -11.48
CA ASP A 41 19.78 -2.90 -12.13
C ASP A 41 18.70 -2.17 -11.33
N ILE A 42 19.12 -1.21 -10.51
CA ILE A 42 18.23 -0.45 -9.63
C ILE A 42 17.14 0.28 -10.42
N HIS A 43 17.46 0.83 -11.60
CA HIS A 43 16.46 1.55 -12.39
C HIS A 43 15.34 0.62 -12.84
N LYS A 44 15.70 -0.56 -13.36
CA LYS A 44 14.74 -1.58 -13.77
C LYS A 44 13.90 -2.09 -12.58
N ILE A 45 14.53 -2.26 -11.42
CA ILE A 45 13.86 -2.70 -10.20
C ILE A 45 12.83 -1.67 -9.77
N LEU A 46 13.21 -0.40 -9.67
CA LEU A 46 12.29 0.66 -9.26
C LEU A 46 11.11 0.80 -10.25
N ASP A 47 11.29 0.52 -11.54
CA ASP A 47 10.18 0.55 -12.49
C ASP A 47 9.13 -0.57 -12.30
N THR A 48 9.45 -1.64 -11.56
CA THR A 48 8.66 -2.89 -11.56
C THR A 48 8.41 -3.52 -10.20
N ALA A 49 9.16 -3.15 -9.17
CA ALA A 49 9.16 -3.79 -7.86
C ALA A 49 8.09 -3.25 -6.90
N HIS A 50 7.51 -2.08 -7.19
CA HIS A 50 6.54 -1.43 -6.31
C HIS A 50 5.27 -2.27 -6.13
N GLY A 51 4.76 -2.28 -4.89
CA GLY A 51 3.61 -3.08 -4.47
C GLY A 51 3.87 -4.60 -4.39
N VAL A 52 5.07 -5.10 -4.69
CA VAL A 52 5.42 -6.53 -4.61
C VAL A 52 6.19 -6.82 -3.32
N ARG A 53 5.98 -8.02 -2.73
CA ARG A 53 6.69 -8.40 -1.50
C ARG A 53 8.20 -8.39 -1.69
N THR A 54 8.91 -7.95 -0.67
CA THR A 54 10.38 -7.91 -0.67
C THR A 54 10.99 -9.28 -1.00
N VAL A 55 10.49 -10.36 -0.40
CA VAL A 55 10.94 -11.73 -0.71
C VAL A 55 10.78 -12.10 -2.19
N ASP A 56 9.73 -11.63 -2.85
CA ASP A 56 9.47 -11.96 -4.25
C ASP A 56 10.36 -11.11 -5.18
N ASN A 57 10.62 -9.85 -4.82
CA ASN A 57 11.61 -9.02 -5.49
C ASN A 57 13.03 -9.58 -5.36
N LEU A 58 13.43 -10.05 -4.17
CA LEU A 58 14.75 -10.65 -3.96
C LEU A 58 14.94 -11.94 -4.77
N LYS A 59 13.91 -12.79 -4.91
CA LYS A 59 13.94 -13.94 -5.84
C LYS A 59 14.21 -13.48 -7.27
N ASN A 60 13.46 -12.48 -7.73
CA ASN A 60 13.49 -12.04 -9.13
C ASN A 60 14.78 -11.30 -9.52
N TYR A 61 15.34 -10.52 -8.60
CA TYR A 61 16.45 -9.61 -8.90
C TYR A 61 17.79 -10.02 -8.29
N CYS A 62 17.77 -10.69 -7.13
CA CYS A 62 18.98 -11.15 -6.45
C CYS A 62 19.25 -12.66 -6.67
N GLY A 63 18.33 -13.39 -7.31
CA GLY A 63 18.49 -14.81 -7.63
C GLY A 63 18.45 -15.74 -6.41
N LEU A 64 17.92 -15.24 -5.28
CA LEU A 64 17.82 -16.01 -4.05
C LEU A 64 16.70 -17.05 -4.15
N THR A 65 17.00 -18.29 -3.76
CA THR A 65 16.02 -19.40 -3.80
C THR A 65 15.85 -20.10 -2.46
N ASP A 66 16.82 -19.97 -1.55
CA ASP A 66 16.74 -20.54 -0.22
C ASP A 66 15.74 -19.75 0.64
N PRO A 67 14.72 -20.41 1.24
CA PRO A 67 13.68 -19.72 2.01
C PRO A 67 14.23 -18.95 3.22
N ASP A 68 15.17 -19.54 3.95
CA ASP A 68 15.72 -18.92 5.16
C ASP A 68 16.60 -17.71 4.80
N GLU A 69 17.36 -17.80 3.70
CA GLU A 69 18.11 -16.66 3.14
C GLU A 69 17.18 -15.55 2.66
N LEU A 70 16.10 -15.88 1.96
CA LEU A 70 15.11 -14.91 1.51
C LEU A 70 14.48 -14.12 2.65
N GLU A 71 14.12 -14.80 3.74
CA GLU A 71 13.53 -14.15 4.91
C GLU A 71 14.54 -13.22 5.59
N ARG A 72 15.78 -13.68 5.81
CA ARG A 72 16.85 -12.85 6.37
C ARG A 72 17.15 -11.63 5.51
N GLU A 73 17.27 -11.81 4.20
CA GLU A 73 17.58 -10.73 3.26
C GLU A 73 16.40 -9.78 3.10
N ALA A 74 15.16 -10.24 3.18
CA ALA A 74 13.99 -9.37 3.20
C ALA A 74 13.98 -8.47 4.45
N LEU A 75 14.25 -9.05 5.62
CA LEU A 75 14.37 -8.26 6.85
C LEU A 75 15.53 -7.26 6.77
N ARG A 76 16.69 -7.66 6.22
CA ARG A 76 17.84 -6.77 6.00
C ARG A 76 17.50 -5.63 5.04
N PHE A 77 16.76 -5.93 3.97
CA PHE A 77 16.34 -4.96 2.97
C PHE A 77 15.42 -3.91 3.59
N GLU A 78 14.38 -4.35 4.29
CA GLU A 78 13.40 -3.44 4.85
C GLU A 78 13.92 -2.65 6.05
N THR A 79 14.86 -3.23 6.82
CA THR A 79 15.64 -2.47 7.81
C THR A 79 16.44 -1.37 7.12
N ALA A 80 17.07 -1.67 5.98
CA ALA A 80 17.81 -0.68 5.21
C ALA A 80 16.91 0.43 4.64
N ILE A 81 15.63 0.16 4.35
CA ILE A 81 14.68 1.22 3.94
C ILE A 81 14.61 2.30 5.01
N VAL A 82 14.40 1.90 6.27
CA VAL A 82 14.31 2.83 7.40
C VAL A 82 15.64 3.54 7.62
N GLU A 83 16.74 2.78 7.71
CA GLU A 83 18.10 3.31 7.99
C GLU A 83 18.56 4.32 6.94
N THR A 84 18.21 4.10 5.66
CA THR A 84 18.72 4.90 4.55
C THR A 84 17.75 5.99 4.08
N SER A 85 16.55 6.04 4.66
CA SER A 85 15.48 6.96 4.26
C SER A 85 15.86 8.44 4.39
N THR A 86 16.72 8.79 5.35
CA THR A 86 17.18 10.17 5.60
C THR A 86 18.63 10.42 5.19
N ASN A 87 19.33 9.39 4.70
CA ASN A 87 20.72 9.52 4.26
C ASN A 87 20.84 10.50 3.09
N ASN A 88 22.00 11.15 2.98
CA ASN A 88 22.33 12.07 1.88
C ASN A 88 21.31 13.22 1.69
N GLY A 89 20.66 13.65 2.78
CA GLY A 89 19.68 14.75 2.74
C GLY A 89 18.32 14.37 2.15
N ARG A 90 18.01 13.07 2.05
CA ARG A 90 16.70 12.58 1.64
C ARG A 90 15.61 12.99 2.64
N GLN A 91 14.38 13.11 2.14
CA GLN A 91 13.22 13.57 2.91
C GLN A 91 12.75 12.59 4.01
N GLY A 92 13.25 11.36 4.04
CA GLY A 92 12.75 10.34 4.96
C GLY A 92 11.51 9.61 4.44
N ILE A 93 10.88 8.86 5.33
CA ILE A 93 9.54 8.30 5.13
C ILE A 93 8.53 9.38 5.54
N VAL A 94 7.66 9.78 4.62
CA VAL A 94 6.74 10.90 4.84
C VAL A 94 5.30 10.51 4.57
N LYS A 95 4.35 11.05 5.34
CA LYS A 95 2.91 10.86 5.11
C LYS A 95 2.48 11.56 3.82
N LEU A 96 1.66 10.89 3.01
CA LEU A 96 1.18 11.45 1.75
C LEU A 96 0.02 12.46 1.94
N PRO A 97 -0.19 13.38 0.98
CA PRO A 97 -1.28 14.35 1.03
C PRO A 97 -2.67 13.69 1.14
N GLY A 98 -3.56 14.27 1.96
CA GLY A 98 -4.93 13.80 2.18
C GLY A 98 -5.09 12.69 3.24
N VAL A 99 -4.01 11.99 3.59
CA VAL A 99 -4.06 10.83 4.50
C VAL A 99 -4.59 11.20 5.88
N SER A 100 -4.08 12.27 6.51
CA SER A 100 -4.53 12.65 7.87
C SER A 100 -6.04 12.89 7.93
N ALA A 101 -6.58 13.62 6.96
CA ALA A 101 -8.01 13.95 6.92
C ALA A 101 -8.87 12.71 6.71
N ILE A 102 -8.44 11.78 5.85
CA ILE A 102 -9.15 10.53 5.62
C ILE A 102 -9.11 9.62 6.84
N ILE A 103 -7.94 9.43 7.44
CA ILE A 103 -7.81 8.56 8.60
C ILE A 103 -8.64 9.10 9.78
N GLU A 104 -8.60 10.40 10.05
CA GLU A 104 -9.42 11.04 11.09
C GLU A 104 -10.92 10.77 10.91
N GLU A 105 -11.41 10.84 9.67
CA GLU A 105 -12.82 10.56 9.35
C GLU A 105 -13.19 9.07 9.46
N LEU A 106 -12.22 8.16 9.27
CA LEU A 106 -12.44 6.71 9.31
C LEU A 106 -12.20 6.07 10.67
N GLU A 107 -11.57 6.79 11.61
CA GLU A 107 -11.31 6.26 12.96
C GLU A 107 -12.63 5.85 13.67
N PRO A 108 -12.64 4.68 14.34
CA PRO A 108 -13.76 4.28 15.18
C PRO A 108 -14.07 5.32 16.26
N THR A 109 -15.35 5.60 16.49
CA THR A 109 -15.81 6.47 17.57
C THR A 109 -16.60 5.66 18.60
N LEU A 110 -16.89 6.24 19.76
CA LEU A 110 -17.78 5.59 20.74
C LEU A 110 -19.19 5.34 20.19
N ALA A 111 -19.65 6.20 19.28
CA ALA A 111 -20.98 6.08 18.65
C ALA A 111 -20.98 5.03 17.53
N ASP A 112 -19.85 4.88 16.83
CA ASP A 112 -19.68 3.92 15.75
C ASP A 112 -18.31 3.20 15.87
N PRO A 113 -18.23 2.11 16.65
CA PRO A 113 -16.98 1.43 16.93
C PRO A 113 -16.57 0.44 15.83
N GLN A 114 -17.37 0.30 14.77
CA GLN A 114 -17.12 -0.68 13.72
C GLN A 114 -15.85 -0.31 12.93
N GLN A 115 -15.03 -1.32 12.63
CA GLN A 115 -13.88 -1.13 11.74
C GLN A 115 -14.37 -1.08 10.30
N CYS A 116 -14.19 0.06 9.64
CA CYS A 116 -14.58 0.26 8.23
C CYS A 116 -13.38 0.43 7.29
N TRP A 117 -12.15 0.19 7.78
CA TRP A 117 -10.96 0.27 6.95
C TRP A 117 -9.85 -0.68 7.38
N ALA A 118 -8.90 -0.94 6.49
CA ALA A 118 -7.75 -1.79 6.75
C ALA A 118 -6.51 -1.30 6.01
N ILE A 119 -5.33 -1.72 6.48
CA ILE A 119 -4.10 -1.68 5.69
C ILE A 119 -3.81 -3.10 5.19
N CYS A 120 -3.52 -3.23 3.90
CA CYS A 120 -3.13 -4.47 3.22
C CYS A 120 -1.84 -4.22 2.42
N THR A 121 -0.69 -4.56 3.00
CA THR A 121 0.64 -4.22 2.45
C THR A 121 1.44 -5.47 2.04
N SER A 122 2.35 -5.27 1.08
CA SER A 122 3.37 -6.25 0.69
C SER A 122 4.64 -6.19 1.56
N ALA A 123 4.71 -5.24 2.50
CA ALA A 123 5.78 -5.11 3.50
C ALA A 123 5.66 -6.14 4.62
N THR A 124 6.78 -6.51 5.25
CA THR A 124 6.72 -7.23 6.54
C THR A 124 6.03 -6.37 7.60
N ARG A 125 5.43 -7.03 8.59
CA ARG A 125 4.80 -6.32 9.70
C ARG A 125 5.79 -5.43 10.45
N ALA A 126 7.04 -5.88 10.60
CA ALA A 126 8.08 -5.16 11.32
C ALA A 126 8.38 -3.81 10.64
N TYR A 127 8.64 -3.83 9.33
CA TYR A 127 8.90 -2.62 8.56
C TYR A 127 7.68 -1.70 8.49
N ALA A 128 6.51 -2.25 8.16
CA ALA A 128 5.29 -1.45 8.03
C ALA A 128 4.91 -0.75 9.34
N THR A 129 5.06 -1.42 10.49
CA THR A 129 4.87 -0.80 11.81
C THR A 129 5.84 0.37 12.03
N ALA A 130 7.12 0.20 11.69
CA ALA A 130 8.11 1.26 11.83
C ALA A 130 7.84 2.45 10.90
N ALA A 131 7.54 2.17 9.62
CA ALA A 131 7.24 3.19 8.62
C ALA A 131 5.98 4.02 8.98
N LEU A 132 4.91 3.35 9.42
CA LEU A 132 3.69 4.02 9.90
C LEU A 132 3.98 4.89 11.13
N GLY A 133 4.79 4.39 12.07
CA GLY A 133 5.23 5.14 13.24
C GLY A 133 6.02 6.42 12.88
N ILE A 134 6.97 6.31 11.95
CA ILE A 134 7.75 7.45 11.45
C ILE A 134 6.84 8.48 10.76
N ALA A 135 5.90 8.01 9.93
CA ALA A 135 4.95 8.87 9.24
C ALA A 135 3.85 9.44 10.16
N GLY A 136 3.74 8.97 11.41
CA GLY A 136 2.69 9.36 12.34
C GLY A 136 1.30 8.96 11.85
N ILE A 137 1.17 7.76 11.30
CA ILE A 137 -0.09 7.16 10.84
C ILE A 137 -0.47 6.04 11.83
N PRO A 138 -1.70 6.04 12.38
CA PRO A 138 -2.13 5.00 13.30
C PRO A 138 -2.23 3.64 12.59
N ILE A 139 -1.94 2.59 13.34
CA ILE A 139 -2.09 1.22 12.85
C ILE A 139 -3.54 0.79 13.08
N PRO A 140 -4.31 0.45 12.04
CA PRO A 140 -5.69 0.01 12.20
C PRO A 140 -5.75 -1.34 12.89
N LYS A 141 -6.92 -1.65 13.45
CA LYS A 141 -7.20 -2.98 14.01
C LYS A 141 -7.06 -4.10 12.98
N VAL A 142 -7.42 -3.84 11.72
CA VAL A 142 -7.27 -4.77 10.61
C VAL A 142 -6.04 -4.38 9.80
N PHE A 143 -4.97 -5.15 9.98
CA PHE A 143 -3.66 -4.88 9.38
C PHE A 143 -3.04 -6.16 8.83
N VAL A 144 -3.13 -6.31 7.50
CA VAL A 144 -2.60 -7.42 6.72
C VAL A 144 -1.22 -7.07 6.19
N ALA A 145 -0.22 -7.87 6.56
CA ALA A 145 1.18 -7.76 6.16
C ALA A 145 1.60 -8.94 5.26
N ALA A 146 2.83 -8.90 4.76
CA ALA A 146 3.37 -9.88 3.82
C ALA A 146 3.30 -11.33 4.31
N GLU A 147 3.47 -11.55 5.60
CA GLU A 147 3.54 -12.86 6.25
C GLU A 147 2.15 -13.47 6.52
N ASP A 148 1.09 -12.66 6.45
CA ASP A 148 -0.28 -13.14 6.71
C ASP A 148 -0.90 -13.86 5.49
N VAL A 149 -0.22 -13.82 4.34
CA VAL A 149 -0.74 -14.35 3.06
C VAL A 149 0.24 -15.28 2.39
N GLU A 150 -0.29 -16.31 1.74
CA GLU A 150 0.51 -17.24 0.95
C GLU A 150 1.07 -16.54 -0.29
N LYS A 151 0.22 -15.84 -1.05
CA LYS A 151 0.63 -15.11 -2.26
C LYS A 151 0.39 -13.61 -2.11
N GLY A 152 1.45 -12.83 -2.31
CA GLY A 152 1.38 -11.38 -2.30
C GLY A 152 0.76 -10.82 -3.60
N LYS A 153 0.65 -9.49 -3.69
CA LYS A 153 0.20 -8.80 -4.91
C LYS A 153 1.11 -9.23 -6.10
N PRO A 154 0.55 -9.55 -7.28
CA PRO A 154 -0.80 -9.23 -7.77
C PRO A 154 -1.88 -10.28 -7.45
N PHE A 155 -1.59 -11.31 -6.66
CA PHE A 155 -2.63 -12.25 -6.23
C PHE A 155 -3.61 -11.57 -5.26
N PRO A 156 -4.89 -12.01 -5.21
CA PRO A 156 -5.94 -11.31 -4.47
C PRO A 156 -5.88 -11.52 -2.95
N ASP A 157 -5.04 -12.43 -2.46
CA ASP A 157 -5.03 -12.89 -1.06
C ASP A 157 -4.97 -11.76 -0.03
N PRO A 158 -4.16 -10.68 -0.19
CA PRO A 158 -4.11 -9.59 0.78
C PRO A 158 -5.46 -8.89 0.95
N TYR A 159 -6.17 -8.59 -0.15
CA TYR A 159 -7.44 -7.88 -0.09
C TYR A 159 -8.60 -8.78 0.27
N LEU A 160 -8.57 -10.06 -0.12
CA LEU A 160 -9.53 -11.05 0.37
C LEU A 160 -9.43 -11.22 1.89
N LEU A 161 -8.21 -11.28 2.42
CA LEU A 161 -7.99 -11.35 3.86
C LEU A 161 -8.42 -10.05 4.56
N GLY A 162 -8.07 -8.89 4.00
CA GLY A 162 -8.49 -7.58 4.52
C GLY A 162 -10.02 -7.45 4.61
N ALA A 163 -10.73 -7.76 3.52
CA ALA A 163 -12.20 -7.75 3.48
C ALA A 163 -12.81 -8.69 4.54
N LYS A 164 -12.28 -9.93 4.61
CA LYS A 164 -12.71 -10.94 5.59
C LYS A 164 -12.53 -10.45 7.03
N LEU A 165 -11.39 -9.83 7.35
CA LEU A 165 -11.10 -9.32 8.69
C LEU A 165 -11.93 -8.07 9.04
N CYS A 166 -12.34 -7.29 8.04
CA CYS A 166 -13.36 -6.24 8.19
C CYS A 166 -14.79 -6.80 8.32
N GLY A 167 -15.00 -8.11 8.11
CA GLY A 167 -16.31 -8.76 8.24
C GLY A 167 -17.24 -8.55 7.04
N VAL A 168 -16.70 -8.21 5.87
CA VAL A 168 -17.47 -7.88 4.66
C VAL A 168 -17.00 -8.71 3.46
N GLY A 169 -17.84 -8.77 2.41
CA GLY A 169 -17.46 -9.35 1.13
C GLY A 169 -16.61 -8.38 0.30
N PRO A 170 -15.65 -8.85 -0.52
CA PRO A 170 -14.79 -7.98 -1.33
C PRO A 170 -15.57 -7.12 -2.32
N GLU A 171 -16.74 -7.56 -2.79
CA GLU A 171 -17.64 -6.79 -3.67
C GLU A 171 -18.21 -5.53 -3.01
N LYS A 172 -18.08 -5.41 -1.68
CA LYS A 172 -18.48 -4.26 -0.89
C LYS A 172 -17.30 -3.44 -0.41
N CYS A 173 -16.10 -3.75 -0.90
CA CYS A 173 -14.86 -3.06 -0.57
C CYS A 173 -14.41 -2.18 -1.75
N ILE A 174 -13.65 -1.15 -1.41
CA ILE A 174 -12.83 -0.42 -2.37
C ILE A 174 -11.37 -0.44 -1.92
N VAL A 175 -10.49 -0.71 -2.87
CA VAL A 175 -9.04 -0.71 -2.68
C VAL A 175 -8.47 0.63 -3.12
N ILE A 176 -7.61 1.22 -2.30
CA ILE A 176 -6.81 2.39 -2.67
C ILE A 176 -5.37 1.92 -2.88
N GLU A 177 -4.81 2.19 -4.05
CA GLU A 177 -3.53 1.65 -4.50
C GLU A 177 -2.81 2.57 -5.48
N ASP A 178 -1.48 2.60 -5.46
CA ASP A 178 -0.63 3.34 -6.40
C ASP A 178 0.08 2.44 -7.42
N ALA A 179 0.16 1.13 -7.15
CA ALA A 179 0.94 0.18 -7.93
C ALA A 179 0.06 -0.69 -8.85
N PRO A 180 0.45 -0.91 -10.12
CA PRO A 180 -0.28 -1.80 -11.02
C PRO A 180 -0.49 -3.22 -10.48
N SER A 181 0.47 -3.74 -9.71
CA SER A 181 0.37 -5.06 -9.06
C SER A 181 -0.77 -5.10 -8.04
N GLY A 182 -0.89 -4.07 -7.19
CA GLY A 182 -1.94 -3.97 -6.19
C GLY A 182 -3.31 -3.66 -6.76
N ILE A 183 -3.40 -2.79 -7.78
CA ILE A 183 -4.66 -2.56 -8.51
C ILE A 183 -5.18 -3.88 -9.06
N ARG A 184 -4.33 -4.68 -9.74
CA ARG A 184 -4.73 -6.00 -10.26
C ARG A 184 -5.14 -6.96 -9.14
N SER A 185 -4.46 -6.93 -8.00
CA SER A 185 -4.82 -7.72 -6.82
C SER A 185 -6.22 -7.36 -6.32
N GLY A 186 -6.52 -6.08 -6.16
CA GLY A 186 -7.84 -5.58 -5.74
C GLY A 186 -8.96 -5.96 -6.72
N LYS A 187 -8.73 -5.75 -8.03
CA LYS A 187 -9.68 -6.16 -9.09
C LYS A 187 -9.93 -7.67 -9.06
N THR A 188 -8.88 -8.47 -8.93
CA THR A 188 -8.98 -9.94 -8.92
C THR A 188 -9.70 -10.44 -7.66
N ALA A 189 -9.58 -9.72 -6.53
CA ALA A 189 -10.32 -10.02 -5.31
C ALA A 189 -11.83 -9.74 -5.44
N GLY A 190 -12.25 -8.95 -6.44
CA GLY A 190 -13.63 -8.53 -6.63
C GLY A 190 -13.96 -7.14 -6.05
N CYS A 191 -12.95 -6.40 -5.61
CA CYS A 191 -13.11 -5.04 -5.08
C CYS A 191 -13.26 -4.02 -6.20
N GLN A 192 -13.91 -2.88 -5.90
CA GLN A 192 -13.67 -1.65 -6.65
C GLN A 192 -12.26 -1.13 -6.33
N THR A 193 -11.69 -0.29 -7.20
CA THR A 193 -10.31 0.20 -7.07
C THR A 193 -10.19 1.68 -7.41
N ILE A 194 -9.40 2.41 -6.64
CA ILE A 194 -8.92 3.76 -6.94
C ILE A 194 -7.40 3.69 -7.10
N GLY A 195 -6.92 3.96 -8.30
CA GLY A 195 -5.50 4.11 -8.62
C GLY A 195 -4.98 5.51 -8.27
N LEU A 196 -3.83 5.59 -7.60
CA LEU A 196 -3.13 6.83 -7.27
C LEU A 196 -1.95 7.06 -8.24
N LEU A 197 -1.61 8.33 -8.50
CA LEU A 197 -0.47 8.73 -9.34
C LEU A 197 0.74 9.19 -8.52
N THR A 198 0.90 8.63 -7.34
CA THR A 198 1.93 8.96 -6.34
C THR A 198 3.28 8.34 -6.69
N THR A 199 3.28 7.13 -7.25
CA THR A 199 4.51 6.38 -7.59
C THR A 199 4.67 6.16 -9.10
N HIS A 200 3.59 5.75 -9.78
CA HIS A 200 3.64 5.35 -11.18
C HIS A 200 3.03 6.39 -12.12
N LYS A 201 3.44 6.34 -13.38
CA LYS A 201 2.86 7.18 -14.43
C LYS A 201 1.42 6.77 -14.70
N LEU A 202 0.61 7.73 -15.14
CA LEU A 202 -0.79 7.51 -15.52
C LEU A 202 -0.97 6.31 -16.47
N SER A 203 -0.11 6.15 -17.47
CA SER A 203 -0.20 5.03 -18.41
C SER A 203 -0.03 3.66 -17.75
N GLN A 204 0.86 3.53 -16.77
CA GLN A 204 1.11 2.29 -16.04
C GLN A 204 -0.08 1.96 -15.11
N VAL A 205 -0.61 2.99 -14.45
CA VAL A 205 -1.79 2.85 -13.58
C VAL A 205 -3.02 2.46 -14.40
N GLN A 206 -3.25 3.13 -15.53
CA GLN A 206 -4.38 2.83 -16.44
C GLN A 206 -4.31 1.44 -17.05
N GLU A 207 -3.13 0.90 -17.31
CA GLU A 207 -2.96 -0.47 -17.81
C GLU A 207 -3.49 -1.52 -16.82
N ALA A 208 -3.45 -1.24 -15.52
CA ALA A 208 -4.05 -2.10 -14.49
C ALA A 208 -5.59 -1.96 -14.39
N ALA A 209 -6.19 -1.07 -15.18
CA ALA A 209 -7.63 -0.83 -15.29
C ALA A 209 -8.36 -0.60 -13.95
N PRO A 210 -7.90 0.38 -13.13
CA PRO A 210 -8.64 0.76 -11.93
C PRO A 210 -10.00 1.39 -12.30
N ASP A 211 -10.96 1.31 -11.40
CA ASP A 211 -12.30 1.89 -11.62
C ASP A 211 -12.27 3.43 -11.61
N PHE A 212 -11.35 4.01 -10.83
CA PHE A 212 -11.07 5.44 -10.78
C PHE A 212 -9.56 5.70 -10.71
N VAL A 213 -9.12 6.86 -11.19
CA VAL A 213 -7.72 7.32 -11.04
C VAL A 213 -7.72 8.72 -10.48
N VAL A 214 -6.88 8.99 -9.48
CA VAL A 214 -6.70 10.33 -8.90
C VAL A 214 -5.22 10.62 -8.66
N PRO A 215 -4.80 11.90 -8.60
CA PRO A 215 -3.40 12.25 -8.32
C PRO A 215 -2.90 11.69 -6.97
N ASN A 216 -3.69 11.87 -5.91
CA ASN A 216 -3.41 11.39 -4.56
C ASN A 216 -4.70 11.48 -3.73
N LEU A 217 -4.61 11.13 -2.44
CA LEU A 217 -5.76 11.11 -1.53
C LEU A 217 -6.38 12.49 -1.23
N SER A 218 -5.71 13.61 -1.56
CA SER A 218 -6.34 14.95 -1.45
C SER A 218 -7.51 15.15 -2.43
N SER A 219 -7.57 14.34 -3.48
CA SER A 219 -8.66 14.34 -4.48
C SER A 219 -9.86 13.47 -4.06
N VAL A 220 -9.84 12.93 -2.84
CA VAL A 220 -10.85 12.04 -2.29
C VAL A 220 -11.27 12.52 -0.92
N THR A 221 -12.57 12.51 -0.66
CA THR A 221 -13.10 12.65 0.71
C THR A 221 -13.82 11.37 1.09
N MET A 222 -13.66 10.96 2.34
CA MET A 222 -14.33 9.78 2.90
C MET A 222 -15.09 10.23 4.14
N LYS A 223 -16.33 9.77 4.28
CA LYS A 223 -17.16 10.05 5.44
C LYS A 223 -17.93 8.82 5.83
N ARG A 224 -17.94 8.51 7.12
CA ARG A 224 -18.80 7.46 7.66
C ARG A 224 -20.26 7.90 7.57
N THR A 225 -21.13 6.97 7.23
CA THR A 225 -22.58 7.18 7.18
C THR A 225 -23.25 6.61 8.41
N ASP A 226 -24.47 7.05 8.72
CA ASP A 226 -25.22 6.61 9.90
C ASP A 226 -25.50 5.08 9.92
N ASP A 227 -25.46 4.43 8.74
CA ASP A 227 -25.61 2.98 8.60
C ASP A 227 -24.28 2.20 8.65
N GLY A 228 -23.18 2.84 9.08
CA GLY A 228 -21.88 2.22 9.31
C GLY A 228 -21.03 2.00 8.06
N LYS A 229 -21.43 2.59 6.92
CA LYS A 229 -20.71 2.52 5.65
C LYS A 229 -19.79 3.72 5.47
N VAL A 230 -19.02 3.72 4.37
CA VAL A 230 -18.17 4.83 3.97
C VAL A 230 -18.67 5.39 2.65
N LYS A 231 -19.06 6.67 2.67
CA LYS A 231 -19.30 7.46 1.47
C LYS A 231 -18.00 8.09 1.00
N ILE A 232 -17.62 7.77 -0.23
CA ILE A 232 -16.41 8.25 -0.88
C ILE A 232 -16.81 9.19 -2.00
N THR A 233 -16.28 10.41 -1.97
CA THR A 233 -16.51 11.41 -3.02
C THR A 233 -15.20 11.73 -3.71
N ILE A 234 -15.18 11.56 -5.03
CA ILE A 234 -14.01 11.75 -5.88
C ILE A 234 -14.13 13.09 -6.60
N THR A 235 -13.11 13.92 -6.50
CA THR A 235 -13.02 15.23 -7.18
C THR A 235 -11.80 15.23 -8.08
N MET A 236 -11.99 15.49 -9.37
CA MET A 236 -10.88 15.85 -10.26
C MET A 236 -10.79 17.37 -10.28
N GLU A 237 -9.60 17.91 -10.03
CA GLU A 237 -9.27 19.29 -10.42
C GLU A 237 -9.00 19.37 -11.91
#